data_AF-A0A1W2B4K4-F1
#
_entry.id   AF-A0A1W2B4K4-F1
#
_cell.length_a   1.000
_cell.length_b   1.000
_cell.length_c   1.000
_cell.angle_alpha   90.00
_cell.angle_beta   90.00
_cell.angle_gamma   90.00
#
_symmetry.space_group_name_H-M   'P 1'
#
loop_
_entity.id
_entity.type
_entity.pdbx_description
1 polymer ?
#
loop_
_entity_poly.entity_id
_entity_poly.type
_entity_poly.pdbx_seq_one_letter_code
_entity_poly.pdbx_strand_id
1 'polypeptide(L)'
;MMGMNSLNVAMGVQWRRDNFKVKRGDPASYVVGPLAVSGKTPGTNGRPGYASQDENDLSRRNIGAFVDVEADITSRLLIAAALRYEDYSDFGGNLSGKFAGRFKISDNLGIRGSYNRGFRAPSLAQIGNRVNTSTVQNGLILQTQQISSDNPRLAQLGIADPKAEISDSFAAGITGDFARLTVTVDAFQINIKDRIAITDGILTANYPAVARLFPGVREIRFFTNQIDTRTRGIDVVATYRIPLAGSNKLSVTIAGTHATTMVLRQRETPAALIAGASAANQAAPLIGLTAIELIEVACRGPRSCSRPISTSAISRSAPAPAISARSRRSAPA
;
A
#
# COMPACT_ATOMS: atom_id res chain seq x y z
N MET A 1 -41.19 21.23 21.08
CA MET A 1 -41.62 19.99 20.43
C MET A 1 -40.35 19.30 19.91
N MET A 2 -39.93 18.18 20.52
CA MET A 2 -38.73 17.42 20.11
C MET A 2 -39.08 16.55 18.89
N GLY A 3 -39.39 17.19 17.76
CA GLY A 3 -39.56 16.50 16.48
C GLY A 3 -38.24 16.57 15.71
N MET A 4 -37.79 15.44 15.18
CA MET A 4 -36.72 15.39 14.18
C MET A 4 -37.09 16.29 12.99
N ASN A 5 -36.17 17.16 12.55
CA ASN A 5 -36.46 18.19 11.55
C ASN A 5 -36.50 17.63 10.12
N SER A 6 -35.63 16.68 9.83
CA SER A 6 -35.49 16.07 8.51
C SER A 6 -34.96 14.63 8.65
N LEU A 7 -35.33 13.77 7.69
CA LEU A 7 -34.83 12.40 7.57
C LEU A 7 -34.64 12.09 6.09
N ASN A 8 -33.42 11.70 5.73
CA ASN A 8 -33.06 11.19 4.41
C ASN A 8 -32.67 9.71 4.55
N VAL A 9 -33.20 8.87 3.66
CA VAL A 9 -32.88 7.45 3.60
C VAL A 9 -32.56 7.09 2.15
N ALA A 10 -31.42 6.44 1.94
CA ALA A 10 -31.05 5.86 0.66
C ALA A 10 -30.68 4.39 0.82
N MET A 11 -31.04 3.57 -0.15
CA MET A 11 -30.67 2.15 -0.18
C MET A 11 -30.48 1.70 -1.62
N GLY A 12 -29.69 0.66 -1.83
CA GLY A 12 -29.48 0.14 -3.17
C GLY A 12 -28.67 -1.12 -3.22
N VAL A 13 -28.68 -1.75 -4.39
CA VAL A 13 -27.91 -2.94 -4.71
C VAL A 13 -27.05 -2.67 -5.94
N GLN A 14 -25.89 -3.34 -6.02
CA GLN A 14 -24.99 -3.23 -7.15
C GLN A 14 -24.46 -4.62 -7.50
N TRP A 15 -24.41 -4.92 -8.79
CA TRP A 15 -23.70 -6.07 -9.32
C TRP A 15 -22.57 -5.61 -10.24
N ARG A 16 -21.40 -6.23 -10.12
CA ARG A 16 -20.24 -5.93 -10.97
C ARG A 16 -19.56 -7.23 -11.41
N ARG A 17 -19.04 -7.23 -12.64
CA ARG A 17 -18.13 -8.26 -13.14
C ARG A 17 -16.87 -7.61 -13.70
N ASP A 18 -15.72 -8.02 -13.18
CA ASP A 18 -14.41 -7.57 -13.61
C ASP A 18 -13.68 -8.73 -14.31
N ASN A 19 -12.87 -8.41 -15.32
CA ASN A 19 -12.00 -9.37 -16.01
C ASN A 19 -10.59 -8.81 -16.15
N PHE A 20 -9.58 -9.66 -15.97
CA PHE A 20 -8.17 -9.35 -16.17
C PHE A 20 -7.55 -10.45 -16.99
N LYS A 21 -6.93 -10.08 -18.12
CA LYS A 21 -6.39 -11.05 -19.07
C LYS A 21 -4.98 -10.67 -19.48
N VAL A 22 -4.04 -11.59 -19.29
CA VAL A 22 -2.69 -11.55 -19.86
C VAL A 22 -2.66 -12.50 -21.04
N LYS A 23 -2.34 -11.95 -22.22
CA LYS A 23 -2.12 -12.73 -23.43
C LYS A 23 -0.62 -12.89 -23.66
N ARG A 24 -0.24 -14.01 -24.27
CA ARG A 24 1.13 -14.25 -24.71
C ARG A 24 1.57 -13.16 -25.69
N GLY A 25 2.83 -12.76 -25.54
CA GLY A 25 3.49 -11.84 -26.45
C GLY A 25 4.01 -12.53 -27.71
N ASP A 26 4.78 -11.80 -28.51
CA ASP A 26 5.51 -12.35 -29.66
C ASP A 26 6.55 -13.39 -29.18
N PRO A 27 6.67 -14.59 -29.80
CA PRO A 27 7.73 -15.55 -29.47
C PRO A 27 9.14 -14.97 -29.38
N ALA A 28 9.49 -14.02 -30.25
CA ALA A 28 10.80 -13.36 -30.22
C ALA A 28 11.07 -12.59 -28.92
N SER A 29 10.02 -12.27 -28.14
CA SER A 29 10.14 -11.55 -26.87
C SER A 29 10.48 -12.43 -25.66
N TYR A 30 10.28 -13.75 -25.73
CA TYR A 30 10.50 -14.65 -24.58
C TYR A 30 11.28 -15.93 -24.90
N VAL A 31 11.47 -16.26 -26.18
CA VAL A 31 12.30 -17.41 -26.58
C VAL A 31 13.77 -17.15 -26.26
N VAL A 32 14.44 -18.17 -25.74
CA VAL A 32 15.88 -18.15 -25.47
C VAL A 32 16.64 -18.12 -26.79
N GLY A 33 17.31 -16.99 -27.06
CA GLY A 33 18.09 -16.78 -28.27
C GLY A 33 19.51 -17.37 -28.19
N PRO A 34 20.25 -17.38 -29.32
CA PRO A 34 21.60 -17.96 -29.40
C PRO A 34 22.62 -17.36 -28.42
N LEU A 35 22.41 -16.10 -27.99
CA LEU A 35 23.28 -15.43 -27.03
C LEU A 35 23.11 -15.91 -25.58
N ALA A 36 22.19 -16.83 -25.31
CA ALA A 36 22.05 -17.43 -23.97
C ALA A 36 23.32 -18.19 -23.54
N VAL A 37 24.07 -18.73 -24.50
CA VAL A 37 25.37 -19.37 -24.23
C VAL A 37 26.44 -18.41 -23.69
N SER A 38 26.29 -17.10 -23.93
CA SER A 38 27.13 -16.05 -23.34
C SER A 38 26.48 -15.40 -22.12
N GLY A 39 25.48 -16.07 -21.52
CA GLY A 39 24.81 -15.64 -20.29
C GLY A 39 23.75 -14.56 -20.49
N LYS A 40 23.31 -14.30 -21.74
CA LYS A 40 22.24 -13.32 -22.00
C LYS A 40 20.86 -13.91 -21.76
N THR A 41 20.01 -13.19 -21.03
CA THR A 41 18.61 -13.57 -20.80
C THR A 41 17.71 -13.12 -21.97
N PRO A 42 16.57 -13.78 -22.22
CA PRO A 42 15.58 -13.32 -23.20
C PRO A 42 15.04 -11.91 -22.89
N GLY A 43 14.60 -11.20 -23.95
CA GLY A 43 13.94 -9.89 -23.85
C GLY A 43 14.83 -8.70 -24.24
N THR A 44 14.24 -7.71 -24.90
CA THR A 44 14.96 -6.53 -25.44
C THR A 44 15.18 -5.40 -24.43
N ASN A 45 14.37 -5.32 -23.37
CA ASN A 45 14.40 -4.26 -22.35
C ASN A 45 14.57 -4.80 -20.92
N GLY A 46 15.46 -5.78 -20.72
CA GLY A 46 15.68 -6.38 -19.38
C GLY A 46 14.43 -7.07 -18.84
N ARG A 47 13.55 -7.52 -19.73
CA ARG A 47 12.28 -8.16 -19.39
C ARG A 47 11.88 -9.09 -20.54
N PRO A 48 11.81 -10.42 -20.31
CA PRO A 48 11.15 -11.30 -21.26
C PRO A 48 9.70 -10.86 -21.45
N GLY A 49 9.17 -11.00 -22.66
CA GLY A 49 7.74 -10.87 -22.91
C GLY A 49 6.94 -11.97 -22.21
N TYR A 50 5.61 -11.88 -22.27
CA TYR A 50 4.74 -12.88 -21.68
C TYR A 50 4.82 -14.19 -22.47
N ALA A 51 5.35 -15.24 -21.85
CA ALA A 51 5.38 -16.58 -22.39
C ALA A 51 4.03 -17.29 -22.19
N SER A 52 3.86 -18.48 -22.76
CA SER A 52 2.65 -19.30 -22.61
C SER A 52 2.24 -19.53 -21.14
N GLN A 53 3.21 -19.73 -20.27
CA GLN A 53 3.01 -19.95 -18.84
C GLN A 53 2.53 -18.68 -18.08
N ASP A 54 2.71 -17.50 -18.67
CA ASP A 54 2.32 -16.22 -18.06
C ASP A 54 0.88 -15.83 -18.42
N GLU A 55 0.26 -16.51 -19.40
CA GLU A 55 -1.12 -16.27 -19.81
C GLU A 55 -2.10 -16.51 -18.67
N ASN A 56 -3.11 -15.63 -18.56
CA ASN A 56 -4.20 -15.79 -17.61
C ASN A 56 -5.48 -15.16 -18.15
N ASP A 57 -6.60 -15.60 -17.60
CA ASP A 57 -7.91 -15.02 -17.81
C ASP A 57 -8.69 -15.12 -16.50
N LEU A 58 -8.58 -14.09 -15.68
CA LEU A 58 -9.21 -14.01 -14.37
C LEU A 58 -10.52 -13.26 -14.44
N SER A 59 -11.55 -13.76 -13.77
CA SER A 59 -12.82 -13.04 -13.65
C SER A 59 -13.29 -13.01 -12.21
N ARG A 60 -13.89 -11.88 -11.82
CA ARG A 60 -14.45 -11.64 -10.49
C ARG A 60 -15.85 -11.12 -10.63
N ARG A 61 -16.75 -11.63 -9.79
CA ARG A 61 -18.09 -11.08 -9.61
C ARG A 61 -18.18 -10.47 -8.21
N ASN A 62 -18.94 -9.40 -8.09
CA ASN A 62 -19.23 -8.76 -6.83
C ASN A 62 -20.72 -8.40 -6.79
N ILE A 63 -21.38 -8.69 -5.67
CA ILE A 63 -22.70 -8.16 -5.35
C ILE A 63 -22.63 -7.37 -4.06
N GLY A 64 -23.16 -6.15 -4.07
CA GLY A 64 -23.19 -5.28 -2.91
C GLY A 64 -24.58 -4.76 -2.62
N ALA A 65 -24.86 -4.51 -1.34
CA ALA A 65 -26.06 -3.85 -0.87
C ALA A 65 -25.69 -2.78 0.16
N PHE A 66 -26.41 -1.66 0.17
CA PHE A 66 -26.16 -0.58 1.11
C PHE A 66 -27.46 0.05 1.62
N VAL A 67 -27.33 0.66 2.79
CA VAL A 67 -28.31 1.57 3.40
C VAL A 67 -27.57 2.76 3.99
N ASP A 68 -28.12 3.95 3.81
CA ASP A 68 -27.62 5.23 4.30
C ASP A 68 -28.78 6.00 4.90
N VAL A 69 -28.58 6.54 6.09
CA VAL A 69 -29.55 7.34 6.83
C VAL A 69 -28.86 8.61 7.32
N GLU A 70 -29.47 9.76 7.04
CA GLU A 70 -29.05 11.06 7.57
C GLU A 70 -30.25 11.79 8.15
N ALA A 71 -30.10 12.35 9.35
CA ALA A 71 -31.20 13.00 10.06
C ALA A 71 -30.73 14.25 10.81
N ASP A 72 -31.49 15.33 10.68
CA ASP A 72 -31.44 16.47 11.59
C ASP A 72 -32.25 16.14 12.85
N ILE A 73 -31.60 15.51 13.83
CA ILE A 73 -32.21 15.15 15.12
C ILE A 73 -32.78 16.38 15.83
N THR A 74 -32.09 17.53 15.71
CA THR A 74 -32.55 18.84 16.17
C THR A 74 -32.09 19.93 15.21
N SER A 75 -32.47 21.20 15.42
CA SER A 75 -31.94 22.34 14.66
C SER A 75 -30.41 22.50 14.76
N ARG A 76 -29.80 21.89 15.78
CA ARG A 76 -28.36 21.95 16.06
C ARG A 76 -27.61 20.65 15.80
N LEU A 77 -28.29 19.51 15.71
CA LEU A 77 -27.63 18.19 15.66
C LEU A 77 -28.05 17.43 14.41
N LEU A 78 -27.07 17.12 13.57
CA LEU A 78 -27.19 16.19 12.45
C LEU A 78 -26.42 14.91 12.76
N ILE A 79 -27.02 13.77 12.48
CA ILE A 79 -26.39 12.45 12.56
C ILE A 79 -26.55 11.73 11.22
N ALA A 80 -25.49 11.06 10.77
CA ALA A 80 -25.51 10.22 9.58
C ALA A 80 -24.90 8.84 9.89
N ALA A 81 -25.52 7.78 9.39
CA ALA A 81 -25.07 6.41 9.53
C ALA A 81 -25.28 5.65 8.22
N ALA A 82 -24.27 4.92 7.78
CA ALA A 82 -24.35 4.10 6.57
C ALA A 82 -23.70 2.74 6.78
N LEU A 83 -24.24 1.72 6.12
CA LEU A 83 -23.70 0.37 6.07
C LEU A 83 -23.71 -0.13 4.63
N ARG A 84 -22.64 -0.84 4.25
CA ARG A 84 -22.52 -1.48 2.94
C ARG A 84 -21.86 -2.83 3.07
N TYR A 85 -22.55 -3.86 2.61
CA TYR A 85 -22.01 -5.20 2.47
C TYR A 85 -21.66 -5.45 1.00
N GLU A 86 -20.51 -6.06 0.74
CA GLU A 86 -20.12 -6.56 -0.58
C GLU A 86 -19.66 -8.02 -0.46
N ASP A 87 -20.05 -8.86 -1.41
CA ASP A 87 -19.64 -10.26 -1.53
C ASP A 87 -18.93 -10.49 -2.86
N TYR A 88 -17.64 -10.80 -2.77
CA TYR A 88 -16.77 -11.06 -3.90
C TYR A 88 -16.58 -12.56 -4.12
N SER A 89 -16.63 -12.98 -5.38
CA SER A 89 -16.50 -14.41 -5.75
C SER A 89 -15.14 -15.03 -5.46
N ASP A 90 -14.12 -14.25 -5.09
CA ASP A 90 -12.75 -14.72 -4.88
C ASP A 90 -12.25 -14.59 -3.42
N PHE A 91 -12.34 -13.41 -2.80
CA PHE A 91 -11.89 -13.21 -1.42
C PHE A 91 -13.03 -13.17 -0.39
N GLY A 92 -14.29 -13.22 -0.83
CA GLY A 92 -15.48 -13.27 0.02
C GLY A 92 -16.04 -11.91 0.44
N GLY A 93 -16.79 -11.93 1.55
CA GLY A 93 -17.59 -10.81 2.02
C GLY A 93 -16.84 -9.75 2.83
N ASN A 94 -17.26 -8.49 2.71
CA ASN A 94 -16.76 -7.38 3.52
C ASN A 94 -17.87 -6.38 3.89
N LEU A 95 -17.79 -5.83 5.11
CA LEU A 95 -18.72 -4.83 5.64
C LEU A 95 -17.99 -3.50 5.85
N SER A 96 -18.44 -2.48 5.13
CA SER A 96 -18.07 -1.09 5.33
C SER A 96 -19.18 -0.34 6.05
N GLY A 97 -18.81 0.74 6.73
CA GLY A 97 -19.79 1.58 7.39
C GLY A 97 -19.25 2.95 7.75
N LYS A 98 -20.18 3.85 8.04
CA LYS A 98 -19.90 5.22 8.46
C LYS A 98 -20.83 5.59 9.59
N PHE A 99 -20.29 6.29 10.57
CA PHE A 99 -21.06 7.03 11.55
C PHE A 99 -20.48 8.43 11.66
N ALA A 100 -21.31 9.45 11.48
CA ALA A 100 -20.88 10.83 11.52
C ALA A 100 -21.90 11.69 12.26
N GLY A 101 -21.43 12.76 12.85
CA GLY A 101 -22.26 13.74 13.52
C GLY A 101 -21.72 15.15 13.33
N ARG A 102 -22.63 16.11 13.29
CA ARG A 102 -22.32 17.53 13.30
C ARG A 102 -23.20 18.23 14.32
N PHE A 103 -22.58 18.99 15.21
CA PHE A 103 -23.27 19.80 16.20
C PHE A 103 -22.98 21.29 15.99
N LYS A 104 -24.02 22.10 15.85
CA LYS A 104 -23.93 23.56 15.78
C LYS A 104 -23.87 24.11 17.21
N ILE A 105 -22.73 24.65 17.58
CA ILE A 105 -22.54 25.33 18.87
C ILE A 105 -23.31 26.67 18.83
N SER A 106 -23.21 27.37 17.70
CA SER A 106 -23.90 28.62 17.38
C SER A 106 -24.12 28.71 15.86
N ASP A 107 -24.74 29.78 15.38
CA ASP A 107 -24.97 29.97 13.93
C ASP A 107 -23.68 30.11 13.12
N ASN A 108 -22.60 30.56 13.77
CA ASN A 108 -21.28 30.77 13.18
C ASN A 108 -20.24 29.71 13.55
N LEU A 109 -20.54 28.75 14.44
CA LEU A 109 -19.56 27.76 14.92
C LEU A 109 -20.18 26.37 15.04
N GLY A 110 -19.49 25.37 14.51
CA GLY A 110 -19.89 23.98 14.61
C GLY A 110 -18.72 23.04 14.82
N ILE A 111 -19.01 21.89 15.42
CA ILE A 111 -18.09 20.77 15.55
C ILE A 111 -18.63 19.59 14.75
N ARG A 112 -17.72 18.76 14.25
CA ARG A 112 -18.04 17.54 13.51
C ARG A 112 -17.15 16.40 13.94
N GLY A 113 -17.66 15.19 13.83
CA GLY A 113 -16.92 13.96 14.08
C GLY A 113 -17.39 12.86 13.15
N SER A 114 -16.49 11.94 12.81
CA SER A 114 -16.85 10.73 12.08
C SER A 114 -15.94 9.55 12.39
N TYR A 115 -16.52 8.36 12.30
CA TYR A 115 -15.85 7.08 12.18
C TYR A 115 -16.26 6.44 10.86
N ASN A 116 -15.29 5.99 10.08
CA ASN A 116 -15.52 5.36 8.80
C ASN A 116 -14.70 4.07 8.74
N ARG A 117 -15.36 2.96 8.45
CA ARG A 117 -14.73 1.68 8.13
C ARG A 117 -14.90 1.40 6.65
N GLY A 118 -13.80 1.19 5.95
CA GLY A 118 -13.79 0.81 4.54
C GLY A 118 -12.92 -0.41 4.29
N PHE A 119 -12.89 -0.87 3.04
CA PHE A 119 -11.95 -1.88 2.60
C PHE A 119 -11.48 -1.63 1.17
N ARG A 120 -10.37 -2.26 0.82
CA ARG A 120 -9.89 -2.38 -0.55
C ARG A 120 -9.66 -3.85 -0.88
N ALA A 121 -10.45 -4.36 -1.82
CA ALA A 121 -10.24 -5.67 -2.42
C ALA A 121 -8.84 -5.77 -3.06
N PRO A 122 -8.15 -6.92 -3.00
CA PRO A 122 -6.97 -7.16 -3.82
C PRO A 122 -7.33 -6.96 -5.29
N SER A 123 -6.52 -6.25 -6.08
CA SER A 123 -6.85 -6.10 -7.50
C SER A 123 -6.61 -7.40 -8.27
N LEU A 124 -7.39 -7.66 -9.33
CA LEU A 124 -7.16 -8.81 -10.20
C LEU A 124 -5.75 -8.80 -10.82
N ALA A 125 -5.19 -7.61 -11.07
CA ALA A 125 -3.81 -7.47 -11.52
C ALA A 125 -2.80 -7.83 -10.42
N GLN A 126 -3.05 -7.48 -9.15
CA GLN A 126 -2.17 -7.91 -8.05
C GLN A 126 -2.17 -9.42 -7.88
N ILE A 127 -3.34 -10.06 -8.04
CA ILE A 127 -3.47 -11.52 -7.92
C ILE A 127 -2.84 -12.22 -9.13
N GLY A 128 -3.19 -11.79 -10.35
CA GLY A 128 -2.92 -12.55 -11.58
C GLY A 128 -1.66 -12.19 -12.33
N ASN A 129 -1.05 -11.02 -12.08
CA ASN A 129 0.05 -10.55 -12.93
C ASN A 129 1.32 -11.39 -12.74
N ARG A 130 1.75 -12.05 -13.82
CA ARG A 130 2.90 -12.97 -13.88
C ARG A 130 3.97 -12.35 -14.75
N VAL A 131 5.04 -11.90 -14.12
CA VAL A 131 5.95 -10.93 -14.70
C VAL A 131 7.37 -11.22 -14.31
N ASN A 132 8.24 -11.39 -15.30
CA ASN A 132 9.67 -11.54 -15.06
C ASN A 132 10.37 -10.22 -15.34
N THR A 133 11.17 -9.71 -14.41
CA THR A 133 11.96 -8.48 -14.58
C THR A 133 13.41 -8.74 -14.27
N SER A 134 14.32 -8.26 -15.11
CA SER A 134 15.75 -8.26 -14.83
C SER A 134 16.13 -6.94 -14.18
N THR A 135 16.74 -7.02 -12.99
CA THR A 135 17.25 -5.88 -12.24
C THR A 135 18.73 -6.04 -12.00
N VAL A 136 19.47 -4.94 -11.90
CA VAL A 136 20.86 -5.00 -11.44
C VAL A 136 20.86 -4.91 -9.93
N GLN A 137 21.34 -5.96 -9.26
CA GLN A 137 21.50 -6.03 -7.82
C GLN A 137 22.95 -6.40 -7.52
N ASN A 138 23.66 -5.56 -6.76
CA ASN A 138 25.07 -5.76 -6.41
C ASN A 138 25.98 -6.03 -7.64
N GLY A 139 25.75 -5.30 -8.74
CA GLY A 139 26.51 -5.46 -9.98
C GLY A 139 26.16 -6.71 -10.81
N LEU A 140 25.23 -7.53 -10.35
CA LEU A 140 24.73 -8.71 -11.06
C LEU A 140 23.35 -8.45 -11.64
N ILE A 141 23.12 -8.88 -12.88
CA ILE A 141 21.77 -8.91 -13.45
C ILE A 141 21.04 -10.11 -12.84
N LEU A 142 20.00 -9.85 -12.07
CA LEU A 142 19.11 -10.82 -11.47
C LEU A 142 17.75 -10.78 -12.15
N GLN A 143 17.30 -11.94 -12.62
CA GLN A 143 15.95 -12.10 -13.13
C GLN A 143 15.01 -12.49 -11.99
N THR A 144 14.14 -11.56 -11.65
CA THR A 144 13.11 -11.69 -10.62
C THR A 144 11.80 -12.10 -11.24
N GLN A 145 11.23 -13.22 -10.80
CA GLN A 145 9.92 -13.67 -11.22
C GLN A 145 8.85 -13.19 -10.23
N GLN A 146 7.89 -12.42 -10.71
CA GLN A 146 6.69 -12.10 -9.96
C GLN A 146 5.72 -13.28 -10.06
N ILE A 147 5.58 -13.97 -8.95
CA ILE A 147 4.68 -15.10 -8.82
C ILE A 147 3.28 -14.55 -8.54
N SER A 148 2.33 -15.01 -9.34
CA SER A 148 0.89 -14.83 -9.14
C SER A 148 0.53 -15.21 -7.70
N SER A 149 -0.24 -14.38 -7.00
CA SER A 149 -0.55 -14.65 -5.59
C SER A 149 -1.38 -15.92 -5.39
N ASP A 150 -2.15 -16.32 -6.41
CA ASP A 150 -2.96 -17.56 -6.46
C ASP A 150 -2.14 -18.81 -6.81
N ASN A 151 -0.81 -18.71 -6.94
CA ASN A 151 0.01 -19.87 -7.28
C ASN A 151 0.02 -20.88 -6.12
N PRO A 152 -0.41 -22.15 -6.32
CA PRO A 152 -0.53 -23.13 -5.24
C PRO A 152 0.80 -23.47 -4.56
N ARG A 153 1.94 -23.16 -5.20
CA ARG A 153 3.27 -23.30 -4.59
C ARG A 153 3.51 -22.29 -3.47
N LEU A 154 2.89 -21.11 -3.52
CA LEU A 154 2.98 -20.12 -2.44
C LEU A 154 2.26 -20.61 -1.18
N ALA A 155 1.11 -21.27 -1.31
CA ALA A 155 0.39 -21.87 -0.19
C ALA A 155 1.26 -22.92 0.54
N GLN A 156 2.07 -23.70 -0.18
CA GLN A 156 3.01 -24.66 0.42
C GLN A 156 4.15 -23.98 1.21
N LEU A 157 4.43 -22.70 0.93
CA LEU A 157 5.37 -21.88 1.70
C LEU A 157 4.69 -21.15 2.86
N GLY A 158 3.41 -21.42 3.14
CA GLY A 158 2.64 -20.75 4.19
C GLY A 158 2.19 -19.34 3.80
N ILE A 159 2.19 -19.02 2.51
CA ILE A 159 1.69 -17.73 1.99
C ILE A 159 0.24 -17.93 1.56
N ALA A 160 -0.68 -17.30 2.27
CA ALA A 160 -2.10 -17.31 1.93
C ALA A 160 -2.42 -16.32 0.81
N ASP A 161 -3.55 -16.56 0.14
CA ASP A 161 -4.08 -15.63 -0.86
C ASP A 161 -4.33 -14.24 -0.23
N PRO A 162 -4.07 -13.13 -0.96
CA PRO A 162 -4.38 -11.80 -0.50
C PRO A 162 -5.86 -11.65 -0.18
N LYS A 163 -6.15 -11.14 1.01
CA LYS A 163 -7.48 -10.68 1.43
C LYS A 163 -7.59 -9.16 1.36
N ALA A 164 -8.79 -8.64 1.53
CA ALA A 164 -9.04 -7.21 1.55
C ALA A 164 -8.22 -6.46 2.61
N GLU A 165 -7.67 -5.30 2.24
CA GLU A 165 -7.12 -4.31 3.17
C GLU A 165 -8.29 -3.63 3.89
N ILE A 166 -8.21 -3.42 5.20
CA ILE A 166 -9.28 -2.76 5.99
C ILE A 166 -8.82 -1.38 6.43
N SER A 167 -9.64 -0.35 6.23
CA SER A 167 -9.40 0.99 6.76
C SER A 167 -10.35 1.31 7.92
N ASP A 168 -9.78 1.81 9.02
CA ASP A 168 -10.50 2.38 10.16
C ASP A 168 -10.08 3.84 10.31
N SER A 169 -10.97 4.77 9.96
CA SER A 169 -10.70 6.21 9.90
C SER A 169 -11.54 6.97 10.91
N PHE A 170 -10.89 7.80 11.72
CA PHE A 170 -11.50 8.71 12.67
C PHE A 170 -11.17 10.15 12.28
N ALA A 171 -12.16 11.04 12.35
CA ALA A 171 -11.94 12.46 12.16
C ALA A 171 -12.77 13.27 13.16
N ALA A 172 -12.21 14.38 13.63
CA ALA A 172 -12.89 15.37 14.43
C ALA A 172 -12.46 16.76 13.97
N GLY A 173 -13.39 17.70 13.90
CA GLY A 173 -13.06 19.03 13.41
C GLY A 173 -14.04 20.11 13.83
N ILE A 174 -13.63 21.34 13.55
CA ILE A 174 -14.33 22.57 13.88
C ILE A 174 -14.47 23.37 12.60
N THR A 175 -15.67 23.91 12.37
CA THR A 175 -15.99 24.81 11.26
C THR A 175 -16.52 26.12 11.82
N GLY A 176 -16.02 27.25 11.33
CA GLY A 176 -16.49 28.57 11.74
C GLY A 176 -16.68 29.52 10.56
N ASP A 177 -17.70 30.36 10.62
CA ASP A 177 -17.96 31.44 9.66
C ASP A 177 -18.09 32.79 10.40
N PHE A 178 -17.02 33.58 10.35
CA PHE A 178 -16.88 34.85 11.04
C PHE A 178 -16.91 36.00 10.04
N ALA A 179 -18.09 36.24 9.46
CA ALA A 179 -18.42 37.28 8.49
C ALA A 179 -17.60 37.22 7.19
N ARG A 180 -16.35 37.70 7.23
CA ARG A 180 -15.45 37.67 6.06
C ARG A 180 -14.56 36.44 6.07
N LEU A 181 -14.44 35.75 7.20
CA LEU A 181 -13.51 34.65 7.40
C LEU A 181 -14.26 33.33 7.62
N THR A 182 -14.07 32.35 6.74
CA THR A 182 -14.51 30.96 6.96
C THR A 182 -13.28 30.10 7.28
N VAL A 183 -13.31 29.35 8.39
CA VAL A 183 -12.20 28.48 8.82
C VAL A 183 -12.70 27.08 9.08
N THR A 184 -11.92 26.09 8.68
CA THR A 184 -12.10 24.68 9.02
C THR A 184 -10.77 24.12 9.53
N VAL A 185 -10.84 23.40 10.64
CA VAL A 185 -9.70 22.67 11.22
C VAL A 185 -10.16 21.25 11.53
N ASP A 186 -9.49 20.26 10.97
CA ASP A 186 -9.78 18.84 11.23
C ASP A 186 -8.53 18.11 11.67
N ALA A 187 -8.68 17.27 12.70
CA ALA A 187 -7.70 16.25 13.06
C ALA A 187 -8.23 14.89 12.60
N PHE A 188 -7.35 14.06 12.05
CA PHE A 188 -7.72 12.74 11.56
C PHE A 188 -6.69 11.66 11.92
N GLN A 189 -7.18 10.42 12.00
CA GLN A 189 -6.38 9.21 12.09
C GLN A 189 -6.94 8.17 11.13
N ILE A 190 -6.09 7.55 10.31
CA ILE A 190 -6.44 6.49 9.38
C ILE A 190 -5.56 5.30 9.72
N ASN A 191 -6.15 4.19 10.13
CA ASN A 191 -5.46 2.92 10.27
C ASN A 191 -5.78 2.04 9.06
N ILE A 192 -4.75 1.47 8.41
CA ILE A 192 -4.93 0.47 7.36
C ILE A 192 -4.34 -0.84 7.88
N LYS A 193 -5.18 -1.87 7.96
CA LYS A 193 -4.78 -3.22 8.37
C LYS A 193 -4.67 -4.13 7.16
N ASP A 194 -3.77 -5.09 7.25
CA ASP A 194 -3.54 -6.11 6.25
C ASP A 194 -3.27 -5.49 4.86
N ARG A 195 -2.46 -4.44 4.81
CA ARG A 195 -2.06 -3.79 3.55
C ARG A 195 -1.33 -4.80 2.68
N ILE A 196 -1.78 -4.91 1.43
CA ILE A 196 -1.18 -5.72 0.39
C ILE A 196 0.03 -4.98 -0.14
N ALA A 197 1.18 -5.62 -0.02
CA ALA A 197 2.42 -5.12 -0.56
C ALA A 197 3.13 -6.24 -1.33
N ILE A 198 3.99 -5.83 -2.27
CA ILE A 198 4.88 -6.76 -2.94
C ILE A 198 6.07 -7.01 -2.04
N THR A 199 6.51 -8.27 -1.94
CA THR A 199 7.72 -8.62 -1.19
C THR A 199 8.97 -8.05 -1.88
N ASP A 200 10.05 -7.94 -1.11
CA ASP A 200 11.38 -7.84 -1.67
C ASP A 200 11.72 -9.10 -2.49
N GLY A 201 12.83 -9.03 -3.24
CA GLY A 201 13.36 -10.17 -3.99
C GLY A 201 13.84 -11.28 -3.06
N ILE A 202 13.25 -12.47 -3.20
CA ILE A 202 13.62 -13.67 -2.46
C ILE A 202 14.55 -14.51 -3.34
N LEU A 203 15.85 -14.42 -3.07
CA LEU A 203 16.89 -15.22 -3.74
C LEU A 203 16.69 -16.70 -3.40
N THR A 204 16.35 -17.53 -4.39
CA THR A 204 16.00 -18.94 -4.14
C THR A 204 17.15 -19.73 -3.49
N ALA A 205 18.40 -19.42 -3.85
CA ALA A 205 19.60 -20.00 -3.26
C ALA A 205 19.70 -19.82 -1.72
N ASN A 206 19.03 -18.81 -1.17
CA ASN A 206 19.03 -18.50 0.26
C ASN A 206 17.92 -19.22 1.04
N TYR A 207 16.95 -19.82 0.35
CA TYR A 207 15.73 -20.41 0.93
C TYR A 207 15.45 -21.79 0.30
N PRO A 208 15.89 -22.89 0.93
CA PRO A 208 15.77 -24.24 0.37
C PRO A 208 14.33 -24.67 0.03
N ALA A 209 13.37 -24.27 0.86
CA ALA A 209 11.95 -24.54 0.60
C ALA A 209 11.46 -23.87 -0.68
N VAL A 210 11.92 -22.64 -0.95
CA VAL A 210 11.61 -21.89 -2.17
C VAL A 210 12.29 -22.53 -3.38
N ALA A 211 13.58 -22.86 -3.29
CA ALA A 211 14.33 -23.49 -4.37
C ALA A 211 13.70 -24.82 -4.84
N ARG A 212 13.18 -25.62 -3.90
CA ARG A 212 12.48 -26.88 -4.20
C ARG A 212 11.21 -26.67 -5.03
N LEU A 213 10.46 -25.59 -4.76
CA LEU A 213 9.19 -25.32 -5.45
C LEU A 213 9.38 -24.54 -6.75
N PHE A 214 10.45 -23.77 -6.87
CA PHE A 214 10.76 -22.92 -8.03
C PHE A 214 12.12 -23.30 -8.64
N PRO A 215 12.27 -24.54 -9.18
CA PRO A 215 13.52 -24.97 -9.77
C PRO A 215 13.89 -24.11 -10.98
N GLY A 216 15.18 -23.77 -11.09
CA GLY A 216 15.69 -22.93 -12.18
C GLY A 216 15.37 -21.44 -12.06
N VAL A 217 14.63 -21.02 -11.03
CA VAL A 217 14.33 -19.60 -10.76
C VAL A 217 15.39 -19.03 -9.84
N ARG A 218 15.94 -17.85 -10.17
CA ARG A 218 16.97 -17.18 -9.37
C ARG A 218 16.40 -16.38 -8.21
N GLU A 219 15.31 -15.66 -8.47
CA GLU A 219 14.67 -14.80 -7.49
C GLU A 219 13.17 -14.75 -7.73
N ILE A 220 12.38 -14.79 -6.65
CA ILE A 220 10.92 -14.62 -6.72
C ILE A 220 10.46 -13.42 -5.90
N ARG A 221 9.28 -12.88 -6.24
CA ARG A 221 8.52 -11.95 -5.41
C ARG A 221 7.02 -12.16 -5.62
N PHE A 222 6.19 -11.74 -4.69
CA PHE A 222 4.73 -11.88 -4.79
C PHE A 222 4.00 -10.82 -3.96
N PHE A 223 2.71 -10.62 -4.21
CA PHE A 223 1.87 -9.78 -3.36
C PHE A 223 1.31 -10.58 -2.18
N THR A 224 1.35 -10.00 -0.98
CA THR A 224 0.77 -10.58 0.24
C THR A 224 0.32 -9.47 1.21
N ASN A 225 -0.63 -9.77 2.09
CA ASN A 225 -1.00 -8.87 3.18
C ASN A 225 0.11 -8.88 4.22
N GLN A 226 0.90 -7.81 4.33
CA GLN A 226 2.15 -7.83 5.09
C GLN A 226 2.28 -6.72 6.13
N ILE A 227 1.61 -5.58 5.93
CA ILE A 227 1.88 -4.35 6.69
C ILE A 227 0.57 -3.80 7.28
N ASP A 228 0.63 -3.33 8.53
CA ASP A 228 -0.38 -2.41 9.08
C ASP A 228 0.22 -1.01 9.18
N THR A 229 -0.53 0.02 8.79
CA THR A 229 -0.08 1.42 8.86
C THR A 229 -1.06 2.31 9.62
N ARG A 230 -0.55 3.40 10.18
CA ARG A 230 -1.34 4.47 10.75
C ARG A 230 -0.88 5.82 10.23
N THR A 231 -1.80 6.58 9.67
CA THR A 231 -1.61 7.98 9.31
C THR A 231 -2.36 8.85 10.31
N ARG A 232 -1.71 9.89 10.85
CA ARG A 232 -2.35 10.93 11.67
C ARG A 232 -2.03 12.29 11.09
N GLY A 233 -2.98 13.21 11.12
CA GLY A 233 -2.74 14.55 10.61
C GLY A 233 -3.74 15.58 11.07
N ILE A 234 -3.41 16.82 10.73
CA ILE A 234 -4.25 18.01 10.89
C ILE A 234 -4.37 18.66 9.52
N ASP A 235 -5.59 19.06 9.17
CA ASP A 235 -5.94 19.81 7.98
C ASP A 235 -6.53 21.17 8.39
N VAL A 236 -6.08 22.24 7.73
CA VAL A 236 -6.56 23.60 7.97
C VAL A 236 -6.88 24.26 6.65
N VAL A 237 -8.09 24.81 6.54
CA VAL A 237 -8.53 25.64 5.41
C VAL A 237 -9.11 26.93 5.96
N ALA A 238 -8.59 28.07 5.48
CA ALA A 238 -9.09 29.39 5.81
C ALA A 238 -9.38 30.16 4.51
N THR A 239 -10.57 30.73 4.39
CA THR A 239 -10.97 31.58 3.27
C THR A 239 -11.38 32.95 3.79
N TYR A 240 -10.74 34.00 3.30
CA TYR A 240 -11.06 35.38 3.62
C TYR A 240 -11.62 36.10 2.39
N ARG A 241 -12.79 36.72 2.54
CA ARG A 241 -13.50 37.46 1.48
C ARG A 241 -13.31 38.96 1.69
N ILE A 242 -12.66 39.59 0.73
CA ILE A 242 -12.35 41.01 0.68
C ILE A 242 -13.33 41.68 -0.29
N PRO A 243 -14.30 42.48 0.19
CA PRO A 243 -15.09 43.34 -0.67
C PRO A 243 -14.16 44.35 -1.36
N LEU A 244 -14.29 44.49 -2.68
CA LEU A 244 -13.62 45.52 -3.46
C LEU A 244 -14.66 46.57 -3.91
N ALA A 245 -14.22 47.63 -4.58
CA ALA A 245 -15.12 48.68 -5.05
C ALA A 245 -16.23 48.14 -5.96
N GLY A 246 -17.44 48.67 -5.80
CA GLY A 246 -18.64 48.25 -6.52
C GLY A 246 -19.13 46.86 -6.09
N SER A 247 -19.47 46.01 -7.05
CA SER A 247 -19.93 44.63 -6.84
C SER A 247 -18.77 43.61 -6.79
N ASN A 248 -17.52 44.08 -6.86
CA ASN A 248 -16.35 43.22 -6.95
C ASN A 248 -15.99 42.59 -5.60
N LYS A 249 -15.53 41.34 -5.61
CA LYS A 249 -15.08 40.61 -4.42
C LYS A 249 -13.81 39.83 -4.75
N LEU A 250 -12.82 39.91 -3.87
CA LEU A 250 -11.63 39.05 -3.89
C LEU A 250 -11.78 38.00 -2.79
N SER A 251 -11.58 36.73 -3.11
CA SER A 251 -11.50 35.66 -2.11
C SER A 251 -10.08 35.11 -2.08
N VAL A 252 -9.49 35.07 -0.88
CA VAL A 252 -8.17 34.51 -0.64
C VAL A 252 -8.34 33.25 0.19
N THR A 253 -7.87 32.12 -0.31
CA THR A 253 -7.91 30.83 0.40
C THR A 253 -6.49 30.36 0.70
N ILE A 254 -6.26 29.96 1.95
CA ILE A 254 -5.05 29.28 2.40
C ILE A 254 -5.48 27.91 2.90
N ALA A 255 -4.81 26.87 2.43
CA ALA A 255 -5.02 25.50 2.86
C ALA A 255 -3.67 24.85 3.17
N GLY A 256 -3.64 24.01 4.21
CA GLY A 256 -2.44 23.30 4.62
C GLY A 256 -2.77 22.04 5.40
N THR A 257 -2.07 20.96 5.07
CA THR A 257 -2.20 19.66 5.73
C THR A 257 -0.83 19.25 6.26
N HIS A 258 -0.79 18.78 7.51
CA HIS A 258 0.36 18.09 8.05
C HIS A 258 -0.06 16.69 8.48
N ALA A 259 0.60 15.67 7.94
CA ALA A 259 0.30 14.27 8.25
C ALA A 259 1.58 13.44 8.37
N THR A 260 1.54 12.43 9.24
CA THR A 260 2.62 11.46 9.44
C THR A 260 2.05 10.05 9.34
N THR A 261 2.70 9.20 8.58
CA THR A 261 2.37 7.77 8.45
C THR A 261 3.45 6.94 9.14
N MET A 262 3.04 5.90 9.86
CA MET A 262 3.94 4.94 10.49
C MET A 262 3.48 3.52 10.19
N VAL A 263 4.43 2.58 10.08
CA VAL A 263 4.16 1.15 10.08
C VAL A 263 3.97 0.70 11.53
N LEU A 264 2.80 0.13 11.82
CA LEU A 264 2.48 -0.37 13.16
C LEU A 264 2.94 -1.81 13.36
N ARG A 265 2.91 -2.59 12.28
CA ARG A 265 3.20 -4.02 12.32
C ARG A 265 3.62 -4.48 10.94
N GLN A 266 4.60 -5.38 10.93
CA GLN A 266 4.90 -6.24 9.81
C GLN A 266 4.59 -7.68 10.22
N ARG A 267 4.03 -8.48 9.31
CA ARG A 267 3.85 -9.92 9.59
C ARG A 267 5.19 -10.64 9.60
N GLU A 268 5.30 -11.66 10.44
CA GLU A 268 6.44 -12.56 10.40
C GLU A 268 6.49 -13.32 9.08
N THR A 269 7.70 -13.60 8.61
CA THR A 269 7.91 -14.46 7.46
C THR A 269 7.47 -15.89 7.82
N PRO A 270 6.63 -16.57 7.01
CA PRO A 270 6.16 -17.90 7.35
C PRO A 270 7.29 -18.91 7.56
N ALA A 271 7.18 -19.73 8.61
CA ALA A 271 8.17 -20.75 8.97
C ALA A 271 8.45 -21.74 7.82
N ALA A 272 7.42 -22.08 7.03
CA ALA A 272 7.55 -22.96 5.87
C ALA A 272 8.41 -22.35 4.74
N LEU A 273 8.41 -21.02 4.57
CA LEU A 273 9.23 -20.31 3.59
C LEU A 273 10.71 -20.30 3.99
N ILE A 274 10.98 -20.08 5.27
CA ILE A 274 12.34 -19.97 5.83
C ILE A 274 12.91 -21.31 6.29
N ALA A 275 12.20 -22.41 6.08
CA ALA A 275 12.63 -23.74 6.49
C ALA A 275 13.95 -24.13 5.82
N GLY A 276 14.96 -24.40 6.66
CA GLY A 276 16.33 -24.74 6.22
C GLY A 276 17.17 -23.54 5.77
N ALA A 277 16.65 -22.31 5.86
CA ALA A 277 17.44 -21.11 5.58
C ALA A 277 18.44 -20.82 6.72
N SER A 278 19.47 -20.00 6.45
CA SER A 278 20.42 -19.56 7.47
C SER A 278 19.72 -18.71 8.55
N ALA A 279 20.33 -18.58 9.74
CA ALA A 279 19.77 -17.76 10.82
C ALA A 279 19.51 -16.30 10.38
N ALA A 280 20.40 -15.73 9.55
CA ALA A 280 20.22 -14.39 8.99
C ALA A 280 18.98 -14.29 8.08
N ASN A 281 18.75 -15.29 7.23
CA ASN A 281 17.59 -15.33 6.33
C ASN A 281 16.29 -15.66 7.06
N GLN A 282 16.34 -16.41 8.16
CA GLN A 282 15.18 -16.66 9.01
C GLN A 282 14.68 -15.39 9.72
N ALA A 283 15.59 -14.48 10.05
CA ALA A 283 15.26 -13.18 10.65
C ALA A 283 14.88 -12.10 9.63
N ALA A 284 14.97 -12.39 8.32
CA ALA A 284 14.71 -11.41 7.28
C ALA A 284 13.20 -11.20 7.08
N PRO A 285 12.71 -9.95 7.15
CA PRO A 285 11.32 -9.66 6.84
C PRO A 285 11.06 -9.78 5.33
N LEU A 286 9.83 -10.12 4.94
CA LEU A 286 9.42 -10.18 3.53
C LEU A 286 9.43 -8.82 2.81
N ILE A 287 9.41 -7.72 3.56
CA ILE A 287 9.51 -6.35 3.01
C ILE A 287 10.62 -5.64 3.78
N GLY A 288 11.62 -5.15 3.05
CA GLY A 288 12.80 -4.55 3.64
C GLY A 288 12.56 -3.16 4.22
N LEU A 289 13.56 -2.70 4.98
CA LEU A 289 13.55 -1.41 5.65
C LEU A 289 13.42 -0.23 4.68
N THR A 290 14.03 -0.31 3.49
CA THR A 290 13.93 0.75 2.47
C THR A 290 12.49 0.97 2.00
N ALA A 291 11.74 -0.12 1.81
CA ALA A 291 10.33 -0.06 1.45
C ALA A 291 9.47 0.46 2.61
N ILE A 292 9.82 0.11 3.86
CA ILE A 292 9.15 0.64 5.07
C ILE A 292 9.43 2.13 5.25
N GLU A 293 10.68 2.58 5.11
CA GLU A 293 11.07 3.99 5.21
C GLU A 293 10.34 4.86 4.19
N LEU A 294 10.14 4.34 2.96
CA LEU A 294 9.32 5.00 1.92
C LEU A 294 7.83 5.11 2.28
N ILE A 295 7.33 4.28 3.21
CA ILE A 295 5.96 4.37 3.74
C ILE A 295 5.90 5.36 4.91
N GLU A 296 6.97 5.47 5.69
CA GLU A 296 7.01 6.29 6.92
C GLU A 296 7.48 7.75 6.73
N VAL A 297 7.99 8.11 5.54
CA VAL A 297 8.67 9.39 5.19
C VAL A 297 8.11 10.63 5.92
N ALA A 298 8.86 11.50 6.61
CA ALA A 298 10.28 11.59 6.93
C ALA A 298 10.41 11.97 8.41
N CYS A 299 11.04 11.14 9.24
CA CYS A 299 11.56 11.63 10.51
C CYS A 299 12.77 12.52 10.20
N ARG A 300 12.62 13.84 10.31
CA ARG A 300 13.76 14.77 10.34
C ARG A 300 14.55 14.52 11.64
N GLY A 301 15.57 13.66 11.55
CA GLY A 301 16.68 13.67 12.49
C GLY A 301 16.83 12.41 13.37
N PRO A 302 18.06 12.11 13.81
CA PRO A 302 18.45 10.83 14.39
C PRO A 302 18.02 10.61 15.86
N ARG A 303 17.01 11.32 16.38
CA ARG A 303 16.69 11.30 17.83
C ARG A 303 15.24 11.05 18.22
N SER A 304 14.27 10.96 17.30
CA SER A 304 12.85 10.77 17.68
C SER A 304 12.24 9.40 17.40
N CYS A 305 12.94 8.48 16.75
CA CYS A 305 12.53 7.08 16.67
C CYS A 305 13.17 6.27 17.80
N SER A 306 12.72 6.50 19.03
CA SER A 306 13.06 5.62 20.15
C SER A 306 11.91 4.64 20.40
N ARG A 307 12.07 3.40 19.92
CA ARG A 307 12.10 2.17 20.74
C ARG A 307 12.36 0.91 19.89
N PRO A 308 12.89 -0.17 20.51
CA PRO A 308 13.92 -0.99 19.91
C PRO A 308 13.34 -2.18 19.15
N ILE A 309 13.84 -2.43 17.95
CA ILE A 309 13.97 -3.81 17.48
C ILE A 309 15.24 -4.33 18.15
N SER A 310 15.10 -5.40 18.93
CA SER A 310 16.21 -6.07 19.62
C SER A 310 17.18 -6.66 18.59
N THR A 311 18.14 -5.87 18.13
CA THR A 311 19.31 -6.36 17.38
C THR A 311 20.41 -6.67 18.38
N SER A 312 20.40 -7.87 18.95
CA SER A 312 21.60 -8.43 19.56
C SER A 312 22.41 -9.17 18.50
N ALA A 313 23.66 -8.73 18.32
CA ALA A 313 24.76 -9.37 17.61
C ALA A 313 24.82 -9.23 16.07
N ILE A 314 25.30 -8.07 15.61
CA ILE A 314 26.28 -8.02 14.51
C ILE A 314 27.51 -7.30 15.05
N SER A 315 28.52 -8.06 15.48
CA SER A 315 29.81 -7.53 15.87
C SER A 315 30.53 -7.00 14.64
N ARG A 316 30.96 -5.74 14.72
CA ARG A 316 31.95 -5.15 13.82
C ARG A 316 33.28 -5.88 13.97
N SER A 317 33.85 -6.38 12.87
CA SER A 317 35.30 -6.54 12.71
C SER A 317 35.67 -6.88 11.25
N ALA A 318 36.24 -5.91 10.53
CA ALA A 318 37.55 -6.02 9.85
C ALA A 318 37.76 -4.82 8.89
N PRO A 319 38.97 -4.25 8.81
CA PRO A 319 39.26 -3.05 8.03
C PRO A 319 39.63 -3.37 6.58
N ALA A 320 39.36 -2.43 5.68
CA ALA A 320 39.80 -2.47 4.28
C ALA A 320 41.33 -2.27 4.17
N PRO A 321 42.04 -2.98 3.28
CA PRO A 321 43.45 -2.71 3.02
C PRO A 321 43.59 -1.48 2.10
N ALA A 322 44.43 -0.54 2.53
CA ALA A 322 44.85 0.61 1.75
C ALA A 322 45.79 0.17 0.60
N ILE A 323 45.42 0.48 -0.65
CA ILE A 323 46.31 0.33 -1.79
C ILE A 323 47.14 1.61 -1.92
N SER A 324 48.44 1.44 -1.67
CA SER A 324 49.50 2.41 -1.87
C SER A 324 49.72 2.68 -3.37
N ALA A 325 49.52 3.92 -3.79
CA ALA A 325 49.92 4.41 -5.11
C ALA A 325 51.43 4.69 -5.11
N ARG A 326 52.21 3.80 -5.74
CA ARG A 326 53.62 4.07 -6.07
C ARG A 326 53.73 4.55 -7.51
N SER A 327 54.22 5.78 -7.65
CA SER A 327 54.64 6.37 -8.92
C SER A 327 55.90 5.66 -9.45
N ARG A 328 55.91 5.35 -10.75
CA ARG A 328 57.14 5.28 -11.55
C ARG A 328 56.87 5.81 -12.95
N ARG A 329 57.56 6.90 -13.27
CA ARG A 329 57.83 7.40 -14.62
C ARG A 329 58.86 6.50 -15.28
N SER A 330 58.70 6.23 -16.58
CA SER A 330 59.72 6.45 -17.64
C SER A 330 59.32 5.75 -18.94
N ALA A 331 59.10 6.54 -20.00
CA ALA A 331 59.13 6.16 -21.43
C ALA A 331 60.62 5.99 -21.89
N PRO A 332 60.99 5.72 -23.18
CA PRO A 332 60.17 5.74 -24.41
C PRO A 332 60.49 4.66 -25.49
N ALA A 333 59.68 4.67 -26.54
CA ALA A 333 60.13 4.74 -27.94
C ALA A 333 59.33 5.87 -28.62
#